data_AF-A0A1M6QJV8-F1
#
_entry.id   AF-A0A1M6QJV8-F1
#
_cell.length_a   1.000
_cell.length_b   1.000
_cell.length_c   1.000
_cell.angle_alpha   90.00
_cell.angle_beta   90.00
_cell.angle_gamma   90.00
#
_symmetry.space_group_name_H-M   'P 1'
#
loop_
_entity.id
_entity.type
_entity.pdbx_description
1 polymer ?
#
loop_
_entity_poly.entity_id
_entity_poly.type
_entity_poly.pdbx_seq_one_letter_code
_entity_poly.pdbx_strand_id
1 'polypeptide(L)' 'MSEPVSTADRHHYEQACDQAIAMCDGNLRSTIKALIMANEYLENEVHELQAAISCGCAPVGLAKSDAA' A
#
# COMPACT_ATOMS: atom_id res chain seq x y z
N MET A 1 -11.77 -15.69 3.15
CA MET A 1 -11.97 -16.27 1.81
C MET A 1 -11.07 -15.51 0.86
N SER A 2 -10.18 -16.20 0.14
CA SER A 2 -9.34 -15.55 -0.88
C SER A 2 -10.13 -15.58 -2.18
N GLU A 3 -10.64 -14.43 -2.61
CA GLU A 3 -11.17 -14.31 -3.96
C GLU A 3 -10.02 -14.53 -4.98
N PRO A 4 -10.27 -15.25 -6.09
CA PRO A 4 -9.23 -15.48 -7.08
C PRO A 4 -8.82 -14.14 -7.70
N VAL A 5 -7.53 -13.81 -7.61
CA VAL A 5 -6.97 -12.60 -8.20
C VAL A 5 -7.29 -12.57 -9.70
N SER A 6 -7.87 -11.48 -10.19
CA SER A 6 -8.23 -11.38 -11.60
C SER A 6 -6.96 -11.25 -12.46
N THR A 7 -7.06 -11.57 -13.76
CA THR A 7 -5.92 -11.44 -14.68
C THR A 7 -5.47 -9.99 -14.83
N ALA A 8 -6.39 -9.03 -14.74
CA ALA A 8 -6.08 -7.60 -14.76
C ALA A 8 -5.26 -7.17 -13.54
N ASP A 9 -5.63 -7.65 -12.35
CA ASP A 9 -4.89 -7.37 -11.11
C ASP A 9 -3.46 -7.93 -11.17
N ARG A 10 -3.28 -9.11 -11.76
CA ARG A 10 -1.94 -9.69 -11.96
C ARG A 10 -1.06 -8.81 -12.84
N HIS A 11 -1.59 -8.31 -13.96
CA HIS A 11 -0.83 -7.41 -14.84
C HIS A 11 -0.51 -6.07 -14.18
N HIS A 12 -1.42 -5.55 -13.36
CA HIS A 12 -1.15 -4.36 -12.56
C HIS A 12 0.01 -4.58 -11.60
N TYR A 13 0.02 -5.70 -10.87
CA TYR A 13 1.11 -6.03 -9.94
C TYR A 13 2.44 -6.29 -10.64
N GLU A 14 2.45 -6.93 -11.82
CA GLU A 14 3.66 -7.10 -12.62
C GLU A 14 4.28 -5.75 -13.00
N GLN A 15 3.47 -4.80 -13.48
CA GLN A 15 3.95 -3.45 -13.83
C GLN A 15 4.46 -2.68 -12.60
N ALA A 16 3.76 -2.77 -11.47
CA ALA A 16 4.20 -2.15 -10.22
C ALA A 16 5.52 -2.72 -9.71
N CYS A 17 5.72 -4.04 -9.85
CA CYS A 17 6.99 -4.69 -9.52
C CYS A 17 8.12 -4.17 -10.40
N ASP A 18 7.92 -4.10 -11.72
CA ASP A 18 8.93 -3.58 -12.66
C ASP A 18 9.31 -2.13 -12.31
N GLN A 19 8.33 -1.31 -11.96
CA GLN A 19 8.56 0.06 -11.52
C GLN A 19 9.37 0.12 -10.22
N ALA A 20 9.01 -0.68 -9.22
CA ALA A 20 9.73 -0.71 -7.93
C ALA A 20 11.18 -1.19 -8.08
N ILE A 21 11.42 -2.15 -8.99
CA ILE A 21 12.76 -2.63 -9.33
C ILE A 21 13.56 -1.52 -10.01
N ALA A 22 12.97 -0.82 -10.99
CA ALA A 22 13.61 0.30 -11.68
C ALA A 22 13.97 1.46 -10.73
N MET A 23 13.11 1.77 -9.75
CA MET A 23 13.37 2.79 -8.73
C MET A 23 14.52 2.43 -7.78
N CYS A 24 14.88 1.16 -7.68
CA CYS A 24 15.99 0.66 -6.86
C CYS A 24 17.23 0.30 -7.69
N ASP A 25 17.38 0.89 -8.88
CA ASP A 25 18.49 0.64 -9.82
C ASP A 25 18.66 -0.86 -10.18
N GLY A 26 17.56 -1.61 -10.22
CA GLY A 26 17.56 -3.05 -10.49
C GLY A 26 17.98 -3.93 -9.30
N ASN A 27 18.26 -3.36 -8.13
CA ASN A 27 18.69 -4.11 -6.96
C ASN A 27 17.50 -4.76 -6.23
N LEU A 28 17.22 -6.03 -6.56
CA LEU A 28 16.13 -6.80 -5.97
C LEU A 28 16.16 -6.85 -4.43
N ARG A 29 17.34 -6.89 -3.80
CA ARG A 29 17.45 -6.93 -2.33
C ARG A 29 17.03 -5.61 -1.71
N SER A 30 17.41 -4.49 -2.34
CA SER A 30 16.95 -3.15 -1.94
C SER A 30 15.45 -2.97 -2.19
N THR A 31 14.93 -3.43 -3.33
CA THR A 31 13.49 -3.40 -3.65
C THR A 31 12.67 -4.17 -2.63
N ILE A 32 13.04 -5.42 -2.34
CA ILE A 32 12.33 -6.25 -1.35
C ILE A 32 12.36 -5.59 0.03
N LYS A 33 13.51 -5.04 0.44
CA LYS A 33 13.63 -4.33 1.72
C LYS A 33 12.70 -3.11 1.78
N ALA A 34 12.65 -2.31 0.71
CA ALA A 34 11.77 -1.15 0.63
C ALA A 34 10.29 -1.54 0.70
N LEU A 35 9.89 -2.60 0.00
CA LEU A 35 8.51 -3.11 0.03
C LEU A 35 8.12 -3.64 1.41
N ILE A 36 9.01 -4.35 2.10
CA ILE A 36 8.77 -4.82 3.48
C ILE A 36 8.57 -3.63 4.42
N MET A 37 9.44 -2.62 4.34
CA MET A 37 9.33 -1.41 5.17
C MET A 37 8.04 -0.63 4.89
N ALA A 38 7.65 -0.51 3.62
CA ALA A 38 6.40 0.13 3.24
C ALA A 38 5.18 -0.63 3.76
N ASN A 39 5.19 -1.96 3.70
CA ASN A 39 4.12 -2.78 4.25
C ASN A 39 4.02 -2.63 5.78
N GLU A 40 5.14 -2.70 6.51
CA GLU A 40 5.17 -2.49 7.97
C GLU A 40 4.59 -1.13 8.35
N TYR A 41 4.96 -0.08 7.61
CA TYR A 41 4.41 1.27 7.81
C TYR A 41 2.90 1.31 7.59
N LEU A 42 2.39 0.75 6.50
CA LEU A 42 0.95 0.73 6.18
C LEU A 42 0.15 -0.09 7.21
N GLU A 43 0.68 -1.21 7.68
CA GLU A 43 0.07 -2.00 8.75
C GLU A 43 -0.05 -1.19 10.04
N ASN A 44 0.97 -0.40 10.37
CA ASN A 44 0.96 0.46 11.54
C ASN A 44 -0.07 1.60 11.41
N GLU A 45 -0.15 2.27 10.25
CA GLU A 45 -1.17 3.29 9.97
C GLU A 45 -2.59 2.73 10.07
N VAL A 46 -2.83 1.52 9.54
CA VAL A 46 -4.13 0.85 9.68
C VAL A 46 -4.46 0.58 11.14
N HIS A 47 -3.49 0.10 11.92
CA HIS A 47 -3.67 -0.14 13.34
C HIS A 47 -4.00 1.15 14.11
N GLU A 48 -3.30 2.24 13.83
CA GLU A 48 -3.57 3.55 14.42
C GLU A 48 -4.96 4.08 14.05
N LEU A 49 -5.36 3.97 12.78
CA LEU A 49 -6.70 4.35 12.33
C LEU A 49 -7.79 3.50 13.00
N GLN A 50 -7.59 2.19 13.13
CA GLN A 50 -8.53 1.31 13.83
C GLN A 50 -8.65 1.66 15.31
N ALA A 51 -7.53 2.03 15.97
CA ALA A 51 -7.53 2.50 17.34
C ALA A 51 -8.30 3.83 17.47
N ALA A 52 -8.06 4.78 16.56
CA ALA A 52 -8.76 6.07 16.51
C ALA A 52 -10.27 5.92 16.29
N ILE A 53 -10.68 5.00 15.41
CA ILE A 53 -12.09 4.65 15.20
C ILE A 53 -12.69 4.05 16.48
N SER A 54 -11.98 3.13 17.12
CA SER A 54 -12.46 2.44 18.34
C SER A 54 -12.60 3.38 19.54
N CYS A 55 -11.72 4.40 19.66
CA CYS A 55 -11.82 5.40 20.72
C CYS A 55 -12.74 6.57 20.38
N GLY A 56 -13.36 6.59 19.19
CA GLY A 56 -14.24 7.67 18.73
C GLY A 56 -13.51 8.97 18.36
N CYS A 57 -12.17 8.94 18.29
CA CYS A 57 -11.32 10.08 17.93
C CYS A 57 -10.98 10.10 16.43
N ALA A 58 -11.65 9.29 15.61
CA ALA A 58 -11.37 9.21 14.17
C ALA A 58 -11.52 10.59 13.50
N PRO A 59 -10.53 11.02 12.69
CA PRO A 59 -10.66 12.27 11.96
C PRO A 59 -11.79 12.14 10.93
N VAL A 60 -12.84 12.94 11.09
CA VAL A 60 -13.84 13.18 10.04
C VAL A 60 -13.15 13.95 8.92
N GLY A 61 -12.84 13.26 7.82
CA GLY A 61 -12.56 13.92 6.54
C GLY A 61 -11.24 13.57 5.87
N LEU A 62 -11.23 12.46 5.13
CA LEU A 62 -10.65 12.43 3.77
C LEU A 62 -11.81 12.34 2.77
N ALA A 63 -12.76 13.28 2.89
CA ALA A 63 -13.69 13.54 1.82
C ALA A 63 -12.89 14.16 0.67
N LYS A 64 -12.65 13.33 -0.34
CA LYS A 64 -12.14 13.67 -1.68
C LYS A 64 -12.30 15.15 -2.03
N SER A 65 -11.20 15.85 -2.25
CA SER A 65 -11.16 16.97 -3.18
C SER A 65 -9.71 17.20 -3.64
N ASP A 66 -9.35 16.52 -4.72
CA ASP A 66 -8.55 17.16 -5.78
C ASP A 66 -9.17 16.73 -7.11
N ALA A 67 -10.20 17.47 -7.47
CA ALA A 67 -10.65 17.62 -8.85
C ALA A 67 -10.41 19.09 -9.21
N ALA A 68 -9.28 19.37 -9.86
CA ALA A 68 -9.04 20.52 -10.73
C ALA A 68 -7.80 20.26 -11.60
#